data_AF-A0A2A7UDT7-F1
#
_entry.id   AF-A0A2A7UDT7-F1
#
_cell.length_a   1.000
_cell.length_b   1.000
_cell.length_c   1.000
_cell.angle_alpha   90.00
_cell.angle_beta   90.00
_cell.angle_gamma   90.00
#
_symmetry.space_group_name_H-M   'P 1'
#
loop_
_entity.id
_entity.type
_entity.pdbx_description
1 polymer ?
#
loop_
_entity_poly.entity_id
_entity_poly.type
_entity_poly.pdbx_seq_one_letter_code
_entity_poly.pdbx_strand_id
1 'polypeptide(L)'
;MFGAAACTAAAAAVITGTGSAAAEELPAAIPAGPCPELLVLGVEGTGQSTPTADPTADTGMLGAVLGPTVAAHPDVARAYVPYDAGFGGLIGTGSGRLPFAESVAQAHDRLTQMATTALAQCPGTRLAIAGYSQGALAVSQLAEEIGAGASAVAPEQVAGVALLANPAKNQTPDPLPGRPGQRTPDPAPGSGGASVAGVQLAPVPGTGGIAGTGGEYGALAGRVAEVCASGDLACDIAPNAAVVRAGAGLLAGADLHDPLAAAGSLGAAWSDTVAEVTAEVVLDDVSVVGGQVDYIPQQSISQRVAQAARPGVDEYEPAHGQAVADKISQVGAVIAADPLGQVPRVVGQVIAAIGQIGADNADAVNPAVIGQLFTTPLAHTGYAAQGHSEPIRAWVDALADDLSTP
;
A
#
# COMPACT_ATOMS: atom_id res chain seq x y z
N MET A 1 17.68 -58.67 -49.92
CA MET A 1 18.14 -57.82 -48.80
C MET A 1 17.86 -56.37 -49.17
N PHE A 2 16.78 -55.83 -48.61
CA PHE A 2 16.39 -54.41 -48.60
C PHE A 2 17.43 -53.62 -47.77
N GLY A 3 17.69 -52.32 -47.91
CA GLY A 3 17.17 -51.18 -48.67
C GLY A 3 17.87 -49.94 -48.06
N ALA A 4 18.37 -49.02 -48.89
CA ALA A 4 19.12 -47.84 -48.46
C ALA A 4 18.18 -46.76 -47.89
N ALA A 5 18.51 -46.21 -46.71
CA ALA A 5 17.79 -45.09 -46.11
C ALA A 5 18.63 -43.81 -46.20
N ALA A 6 18.16 -42.86 -47.00
CA ALA A 6 18.71 -41.51 -47.12
C ALA A 6 18.20 -40.64 -45.95
N CYS A 7 19.11 -39.94 -45.26
CA CYS A 7 18.77 -38.93 -44.27
C CYS A 7 18.47 -37.59 -44.97
N THR A 8 17.20 -37.21 -45.02
CA THR A 8 16.75 -35.85 -45.35
C THR A 8 16.67 -35.01 -44.08
N ALA A 9 17.53 -33.99 -43.97
CA ALA A 9 17.44 -32.98 -42.93
C ALA A 9 16.30 -31.99 -43.29
N ALA A 10 15.21 -32.02 -42.52
CA ALA A 10 14.16 -31.00 -42.60
C ALA A 10 14.56 -29.80 -41.73
N ALA A 11 14.83 -28.66 -42.35
CA ALA A 11 15.01 -27.40 -41.66
C ALA A 11 13.64 -26.89 -41.16
N ALA A 12 13.42 -26.92 -39.85
CA ALA A 12 12.28 -26.27 -39.22
C ALA A 12 12.54 -24.76 -39.19
N ALA A 13 11.80 -24.00 -40.02
CA ALA A 13 11.78 -22.56 -39.94
C ALA A 13 11.05 -22.14 -38.65
N VAL A 14 11.81 -21.65 -37.66
CA VAL A 14 11.26 -21.02 -36.46
C VAL A 14 10.72 -19.66 -36.87
N ILE A 15 9.41 -19.53 -36.99
CA ILE A 15 8.73 -18.24 -37.13
C ILE A 15 8.74 -17.60 -35.74
N THR A 16 9.70 -16.73 -35.47
CA THR A 16 9.66 -15.83 -34.32
C THR A 16 8.59 -14.78 -34.57
N GLY A 17 7.35 -15.06 -34.13
CA GLY A 17 6.31 -14.06 -34.04
C GLY A 17 6.66 -13.07 -32.93
N THR A 18 7.10 -11.87 -33.28
CA THR A 18 7.15 -10.73 -32.37
C THR A 18 5.71 -10.28 -32.11
N GLY A 19 5.04 -10.96 -31.17
CA GLY A 19 3.80 -10.44 -30.61
C GLY A 19 4.13 -9.26 -29.73
N SER A 20 3.97 -8.03 -30.24
CA SER A 20 3.86 -6.87 -29.38
C SER A 20 2.59 -7.04 -28.55
N ALA A 21 2.72 -7.29 -27.25
CA ALA A 21 1.61 -7.11 -26.33
C ALA A 21 1.17 -5.64 -26.48
N ALA A 22 -0.02 -5.41 -27.03
CA ALA A 22 -0.61 -4.08 -27.01
C ALA A 22 -0.79 -3.69 -25.55
N ALA A 23 -0.19 -2.58 -25.12
CA ALA A 23 -0.49 -2.00 -23.83
C ALA A 23 -2.01 -1.73 -23.79
N GLU A 24 -2.68 -2.19 -22.74
CA GLU A 24 -4.09 -1.88 -22.52
C GLU A 24 -4.21 -0.36 -22.32
N GLU A 25 -4.87 0.31 -23.26
CA GLU A 25 -5.07 1.77 -23.19
C GLU A 25 -6.13 2.06 -22.13
N LEU A 26 -5.73 2.71 -21.03
CA LEU A 26 -6.66 3.10 -19.99
C LEU A 26 -7.66 4.14 -20.49
N PRO A 27 -8.90 4.12 -19.97
CA PRO A 27 -9.84 5.20 -20.22
C PRO A 27 -9.27 6.57 -19.82
N ALA A 28 -9.57 7.59 -20.62
CA ALA A 28 -9.18 8.96 -20.30
C ALA A 28 -9.84 9.43 -19.00
N ALA A 29 -9.05 9.93 -18.05
CA ALA A 29 -9.55 10.47 -16.78
C ALA A 29 -10.31 11.80 -16.95
N ILE A 30 -9.98 12.56 -18.00
CA ILE A 30 -10.70 13.79 -18.36
C ILE A 30 -11.53 13.47 -19.62
N PRO A 31 -12.88 13.50 -19.54
CA PRO A 31 -13.74 13.34 -20.71
C PRO A 31 -13.45 14.38 -21.80
N ALA A 32 -13.85 14.09 -23.03
CA ALA A 32 -13.74 15.05 -24.13
C ALA A 32 -14.55 16.33 -23.81
N GLY A 33 -13.87 17.47 -23.70
CA GLY A 33 -14.50 18.72 -23.26
C GLY A 33 -13.49 19.77 -22.79
N PRO A 34 -13.95 20.85 -22.14
CA PRO A 34 -13.06 21.81 -21.48
C PRO A 34 -12.30 21.15 -20.32
N CYS A 35 -11.09 21.63 -20.06
CA CYS A 35 -10.31 21.19 -18.91
C CYS A 35 -10.98 21.62 -17.60
N PRO A 36 -11.16 20.72 -16.63
CA PRO A 36 -11.68 21.07 -15.31
C PRO A 36 -10.61 21.79 -14.49
N GLU A 37 -11.01 22.69 -13.60
CA GLU A 37 -10.07 23.29 -12.62
C GLU A 37 -9.60 22.23 -11.62
N LEU A 38 -10.50 21.33 -11.22
CA LEU A 38 -10.24 20.21 -10.31
C LEU A 38 -10.66 18.88 -10.95
N LEU A 39 -9.72 17.93 -11.03
CA LEU A 39 -10.00 16.53 -11.33
C LEU A 39 -9.84 15.71 -10.06
N VAL A 40 -10.88 14.95 -9.69
CA VAL A 40 -10.83 14.00 -8.58
C VAL A 40 -10.59 12.58 -9.10
N LEU A 41 -9.45 11.98 -8.75
CA LEU A 41 -9.14 10.59 -9.06
C LEU A 41 -9.49 9.69 -7.86
N GLY A 42 -10.42 8.76 -8.06
CA GLY A 42 -10.85 7.81 -7.04
C GLY A 42 -10.27 6.42 -7.25
N VAL A 43 -9.69 5.81 -6.22
CA VAL A 43 -9.29 4.40 -6.21
C VAL A 43 -10.14 3.63 -5.23
N GLU A 44 -11.07 2.84 -5.78
CA GLU A 44 -12.01 2.03 -5.02
C GLU A 44 -11.30 0.93 -4.20
N GLY A 45 -12.04 0.33 -3.27
CA GLY A 45 -11.55 -0.80 -2.48
C GLY A 45 -11.68 -2.15 -3.17
N THR A 46 -11.22 -3.20 -2.49
CA THR A 46 -11.35 -4.59 -2.94
C THR A 46 -12.79 -4.94 -3.31
N GLY A 47 -12.98 -5.53 -4.50
CA GLY A 47 -14.28 -5.93 -5.02
C GLY A 47 -15.17 -4.80 -5.53
N GLN A 48 -14.69 -3.55 -5.56
CA GLN A 48 -15.46 -2.38 -5.98
C GLN A 48 -15.01 -1.80 -7.34
N SER A 49 -14.03 -2.42 -8.00
CA SER A 49 -13.60 -2.10 -9.36
C SER A 49 -13.42 -3.37 -10.20
N THR A 50 -13.18 -3.18 -11.50
CA THR A 50 -12.73 -4.23 -12.42
C THR A 50 -11.78 -3.60 -13.44
N PRO A 51 -10.96 -4.39 -14.17
CA PRO A 51 -10.04 -3.84 -15.17
C PRO A 51 -10.73 -3.06 -16.29
N THR A 52 -12.03 -3.31 -16.51
CA THR A 52 -12.88 -2.66 -17.50
C THR A 52 -14.01 -1.83 -16.86
N ALA A 53 -13.86 -1.41 -15.60
CA ALA A 53 -14.84 -0.55 -14.94
C ALA A 53 -14.97 0.78 -15.70
N ASP A 54 -16.20 1.31 -15.76
CA ASP A 54 -16.44 2.64 -16.31
C ASP A 54 -15.84 3.68 -15.34
N PRO A 55 -14.83 4.47 -15.76
CA PRO A 55 -14.18 5.45 -14.89
C PRO A 55 -15.15 6.56 -14.45
N THR A 56 -16.29 6.73 -15.13
CA THR A 56 -17.27 7.79 -14.84
C THR A 56 -18.48 7.29 -14.05
N ALA A 57 -18.58 6.00 -13.72
CA ALA A 57 -19.72 5.49 -12.96
C ALA A 57 -19.53 5.71 -11.45
N ASP A 58 -20.49 6.39 -10.79
CA ASP A 58 -20.51 6.53 -9.33
C ASP A 58 -20.94 5.22 -8.66
N THR A 59 -19.98 4.32 -8.50
CA THR A 59 -20.17 3.03 -7.82
C THR A 59 -19.25 2.90 -6.62
N GLY A 60 -19.46 1.88 -5.78
CA GLY A 60 -18.57 1.62 -4.66
C GLY A 60 -18.66 2.67 -3.55
N MET A 61 -17.59 2.76 -2.77
CA MET A 61 -17.56 3.62 -1.58
C MET A 61 -17.28 5.07 -1.99
N LEU A 62 -16.33 5.29 -2.91
CA LEU A 62 -16.00 6.64 -3.37
C LEU A 62 -17.11 7.20 -4.27
N GLY A 63 -17.86 6.37 -5.00
CA GLY A 63 -19.13 6.75 -5.64
C GLY A 63 -20.09 7.50 -4.72
N ALA A 64 -20.25 7.03 -3.48
CA ALA A 64 -21.11 7.67 -2.49
C ALA A 64 -20.57 9.03 -1.98
N VAL A 65 -19.26 9.27 -2.14
CA VAL A 65 -18.58 10.51 -1.71
C VAL A 65 -18.53 11.53 -2.86
N LEU A 66 -18.04 11.12 -4.02
CA LEU A 66 -17.75 12.01 -5.14
C LEU A 66 -18.96 12.28 -6.02
N GLY A 67 -19.92 11.36 -6.14
CA GLY A 67 -21.13 11.58 -6.92
C GLY A 67 -21.92 12.82 -6.47
N PRO A 68 -22.21 12.97 -5.16
CA PRO A 68 -22.83 14.18 -4.64
C PRO A 68 -22.00 15.46 -4.81
N THR A 69 -20.66 15.35 -4.82
CA THR A 69 -19.73 16.48 -5.01
C THR A 69 -19.84 17.02 -6.42
N VAL A 70 -19.72 16.14 -7.43
CA VAL A 70 -19.81 16.53 -8.85
C VAL A 70 -21.21 17.03 -9.23
N ALA A 71 -22.26 16.55 -8.54
CA ALA A 71 -23.60 17.10 -8.70
C ALA A 71 -23.74 18.54 -8.19
N ALA A 72 -22.95 18.94 -7.19
CA ALA A 72 -22.95 20.29 -6.61
C ALA A 72 -21.97 21.24 -7.32
N HIS A 73 -20.85 20.71 -7.84
CA HIS A 73 -19.78 21.46 -8.49
C HIS A 73 -19.58 20.96 -9.93
N PRO A 74 -20.33 21.48 -10.92
CA PRO A 74 -20.29 20.99 -12.31
C PRO A 74 -18.94 21.23 -13.02
N ASP A 75 -18.10 22.12 -12.49
CA ASP A 75 -16.76 22.42 -13.01
C ASP A 75 -15.68 21.44 -12.48
N VAL A 76 -16.08 20.52 -11.59
CA VAL A 76 -15.24 19.42 -11.10
C VAL A 76 -15.47 18.19 -11.98
N ALA A 77 -14.39 17.64 -12.50
CA ALA A 77 -14.42 16.31 -13.10
C ALA A 77 -14.02 15.25 -12.08
N ARG A 78 -14.46 14.01 -12.29
CA ARG A 78 -13.97 12.86 -11.55
C ARG A 78 -13.73 11.67 -12.46
N ALA A 79 -12.80 10.81 -12.09
CA ALA A 79 -12.61 9.51 -12.69
C ALA A 79 -12.21 8.48 -11.63
N TYR A 80 -12.74 7.27 -11.75
CA TYR A 80 -12.36 6.11 -10.94
C TYR A 80 -11.33 5.27 -11.68
N VAL A 81 -10.31 4.80 -10.98
CA VAL A 81 -9.26 3.95 -11.56
C VAL A 81 -9.81 2.54 -11.81
N PRO A 82 -9.89 2.08 -13.07
CA PRO A 82 -10.29 0.70 -13.35
C PRO A 82 -9.10 -0.21 -13.04
N TYR A 83 -9.27 -1.20 -12.16
CA TYR A 83 -8.23 -2.17 -11.81
C TYR A 83 -8.88 -3.45 -11.27
N ASP A 84 -8.10 -4.50 -11.05
CA ASP A 84 -8.62 -5.82 -10.68
C ASP A 84 -9.43 -5.82 -9.36
N ALA A 85 -9.05 -4.99 -8.39
CA ALA A 85 -9.62 -4.95 -7.04
C ALA A 85 -9.67 -6.33 -6.38
N GLY A 86 -8.62 -7.12 -6.57
CA GLY A 86 -8.51 -8.51 -6.15
C GLY A 86 -7.98 -8.69 -4.73
N PHE A 87 -8.36 -9.80 -4.12
CA PHE A 87 -7.79 -10.33 -2.88
C PHE A 87 -7.51 -11.83 -3.07
N GLY A 88 -6.72 -12.15 -4.10
CA GLY A 88 -6.40 -13.53 -4.48
C GLY A 88 -7.61 -14.37 -4.88
N GLY A 89 -8.73 -13.76 -5.30
CA GLY A 89 -9.96 -14.50 -5.62
C GLY A 89 -10.68 -15.12 -4.41
N LEU A 90 -10.43 -14.60 -3.20
CA LEU A 90 -11.15 -15.03 -1.98
C LEU A 90 -12.68 -14.90 -2.16
N ILE A 91 -13.40 -15.96 -1.80
CA ILE A 91 -14.85 -16.00 -1.96
C ILE A 91 -15.49 -14.90 -1.08
N GLY A 92 -16.28 -14.03 -1.72
CA GLY A 92 -17.02 -12.95 -1.05
C GLY A 92 -16.35 -11.59 -1.09
N THR A 93 -15.17 -11.44 -1.71
CA THR A 93 -14.45 -10.15 -1.86
C THR A 93 -14.55 -9.54 -3.26
N GLY A 94 -15.47 -10.01 -4.10
CA GLY A 94 -15.68 -9.51 -5.46
C GLY A 94 -15.17 -10.45 -6.56
N SER A 95 -15.04 -9.92 -7.78
CA SER A 95 -14.65 -10.70 -8.97
C SER A 95 -13.15 -10.67 -9.29
N GLY A 96 -12.40 -9.77 -8.66
CA GLY A 96 -10.94 -9.65 -8.82
C GLY A 96 -10.23 -10.92 -8.36
N ARG A 97 -9.15 -11.26 -9.07
CA ARG A 97 -8.41 -12.52 -8.88
C ARG A 97 -6.95 -12.32 -8.54
N LEU A 98 -6.39 -11.15 -8.83
CA LEU A 98 -5.00 -10.87 -8.49
C LEU A 98 -4.81 -10.96 -6.97
N PRO A 99 -3.67 -11.50 -6.50
CA PRO A 99 -3.22 -11.32 -5.13
C PRO A 99 -3.30 -9.84 -4.73
N PHE A 100 -3.55 -9.55 -3.46
CA PHE A 100 -3.79 -8.18 -3.00
C PHE A 100 -2.62 -7.25 -3.33
N ALA A 101 -1.37 -7.72 -3.15
CA ALA A 101 -0.18 -6.94 -3.46
C ALA A 101 -0.09 -6.57 -4.96
N GLU A 102 -0.30 -7.55 -5.84
CA GLU A 102 -0.31 -7.32 -7.29
C GLU A 102 -1.47 -6.40 -7.72
N SER A 103 -2.62 -6.53 -7.07
CA SER A 103 -3.78 -5.67 -7.32
C SER A 103 -3.53 -4.23 -6.88
N VAL A 104 -2.84 -4.01 -5.75
CA VAL A 104 -2.40 -2.67 -5.30
C VAL A 104 -1.39 -2.07 -6.28
N ALA A 105 -0.38 -2.84 -6.70
CA ALA A 105 0.60 -2.39 -7.69
C ALA A 105 -0.06 -1.97 -9.01
N GLN A 106 -1.03 -2.77 -9.50
CA GLN A 106 -1.80 -2.40 -10.68
C GLN A 106 -2.62 -1.11 -10.47
N ALA A 107 -3.25 -0.93 -9.30
CA ALA A 107 -3.99 0.29 -8.99
C ALA A 107 -3.07 1.52 -8.98
N HIS A 108 -1.89 1.39 -8.36
CA HIS A 108 -0.86 2.42 -8.32
C HIS A 108 -0.41 2.84 -9.72
N ASP A 109 -0.03 1.87 -10.57
CA ASP A 109 0.45 2.13 -11.92
C ASP A 109 -0.62 2.81 -12.78
N ARG A 110 -1.86 2.32 -12.70
CA ARG A 110 -2.99 2.88 -13.45
C ARG A 110 -3.37 4.28 -12.95
N LEU A 111 -3.34 4.51 -11.64
CA LEU A 111 -3.53 5.84 -11.05
C LEU A 111 -2.48 6.83 -11.56
N THR A 112 -1.20 6.43 -11.52
CA THR A 112 -0.07 7.26 -11.99
C THR A 112 -0.21 7.58 -13.48
N GLN A 113 -0.57 6.59 -14.30
CA GLN A 113 -0.80 6.79 -15.74
C GLN A 113 -1.98 7.75 -15.99
N MET A 114 -3.09 7.58 -15.28
CA MET A 114 -4.27 8.45 -15.42
C MET A 114 -3.96 9.89 -14.98
N ALA A 115 -3.28 10.07 -13.85
CA ALA A 115 -2.88 11.38 -13.33
C ALA A 115 -1.93 12.12 -14.28
N THR A 116 -0.87 11.46 -14.74
CA THR A 116 0.09 12.06 -15.67
C THR A 116 -0.52 12.38 -17.03
N THR A 117 -1.38 11.50 -17.57
CA THR A 117 -2.10 11.73 -18.82
C THR A 117 -3.06 12.92 -18.71
N ALA A 118 -3.82 13.00 -17.62
CA ALA A 118 -4.72 14.12 -17.36
C ALA A 118 -3.98 15.46 -17.26
N LEU A 119 -2.85 15.51 -16.56
CA LEU A 119 -2.04 16.72 -16.43
C LEU A 119 -1.33 17.10 -17.73
N ALA A 120 -0.97 16.14 -18.58
CA ALA A 120 -0.45 16.41 -19.91
C ALA A 120 -1.54 16.97 -20.84
N GLN A 121 -2.77 16.46 -20.74
CA GLN A 121 -3.93 16.95 -21.48
C GLN A 121 -4.36 18.35 -20.99
N CYS A 122 -4.33 18.59 -19.68
CA CYS A 122 -4.81 19.79 -19.03
C CYS A 122 -3.80 20.30 -17.96
N PRO A 123 -2.74 21.02 -18.37
CA PRO A 123 -1.68 21.45 -17.45
C PRO A 123 -2.13 22.41 -16.34
N GLY A 124 -3.28 23.08 -16.53
CA GLY A 124 -3.87 23.99 -15.53
C GLY A 124 -4.64 23.28 -14.43
N THR A 125 -5.12 22.06 -14.67
CA THR A 125 -5.93 21.28 -13.73
C THR A 125 -5.15 20.95 -12.47
N ARG A 126 -5.82 20.96 -11.32
CA ARG A 126 -5.33 20.38 -10.06
C ARG A 126 -5.93 19.01 -9.83
N LEU A 127 -5.18 18.13 -9.17
CA LEU A 127 -5.63 16.81 -8.78
C LEU A 127 -6.08 16.81 -7.33
N ALA A 128 -7.26 16.28 -7.06
CA ALA A 128 -7.57 15.67 -5.77
C ALA A 128 -7.55 14.15 -5.94
N ILE A 129 -7.01 13.41 -4.97
CA ILE A 129 -6.89 11.95 -5.07
C ILE A 129 -7.54 11.33 -3.82
N ALA A 130 -8.47 10.40 -4.02
CA ALA A 130 -9.14 9.71 -2.93
C ALA A 130 -8.96 8.21 -3.08
N GLY A 131 -8.61 7.52 -1.99
CA GLY A 131 -8.49 6.07 -1.97
C GLY A 131 -9.28 5.47 -0.80
N TYR A 132 -9.86 4.30 -1.01
CA TYR A 132 -10.54 3.54 0.05
C TYR A 132 -9.96 2.13 0.19
N SER A 133 -9.63 1.72 1.41
CA SER A 133 -9.11 0.38 1.73
C SER A 133 -7.88 0.01 0.88
N GLN A 134 -7.97 -1.02 0.03
CA GLN A 134 -6.92 -1.37 -0.94
C GLN A 134 -6.50 -0.18 -1.80
N GLY A 135 -7.45 0.61 -2.30
CA GLY A 135 -7.17 1.80 -3.08
C GLY A 135 -6.49 2.91 -2.27
N ALA A 136 -6.76 3.01 -0.96
CA ALA A 136 -6.07 3.94 -0.08
C ALA A 136 -4.58 3.59 0.07
N LEU A 137 -4.23 2.30 0.05
CA LEU A 137 -2.82 1.88 0.05
C LEU A 137 -2.10 2.35 -1.22
N ALA A 138 -2.69 2.12 -2.40
CA ALA A 138 -2.12 2.58 -3.67
C ALA A 138 -2.00 4.11 -3.74
N VAL A 139 -3.01 4.84 -3.23
CA VAL A 139 -2.97 6.31 -3.16
C VAL A 139 -1.92 6.80 -2.17
N SER A 140 -1.74 6.13 -1.02
CA SER A 140 -0.69 6.48 -0.05
C SER A 140 0.69 6.36 -0.69
N GLN A 141 0.96 5.25 -1.40
CA GLN A 141 2.23 5.02 -2.10
C GLN A 141 2.53 6.14 -3.11
N LEU A 142 1.58 6.46 -3.99
CA LEU A 142 1.77 7.55 -4.94
C LEU A 142 1.93 8.91 -4.25
N ALA A 143 1.20 9.17 -3.15
CA ALA A 143 1.32 10.42 -2.41
C ALA A 143 2.71 10.57 -1.73
N GLU A 144 3.29 9.48 -1.25
CA GLU A 144 4.66 9.44 -0.73
C GLU A 144 5.67 9.74 -1.84
N GLU A 145 5.52 9.12 -3.02
CA GLU A 145 6.37 9.39 -4.19
C GLU A 145 6.28 10.85 -4.64
N ILE A 146 5.07 11.41 -4.75
CA ILE A 146 4.86 12.82 -5.10
C ILE A 146 5.51 13.70 -4.03
N GLY A 147 5.23 13.45 -2.75
CA GLY A 147 5.75 14.20 -1.62
C GLY A 147 7.28 14.22 -1.54
N ALA A 148 7.93 13.14 -1.96
CA ALA A 148 9.38 13.01 -2.04
C ALA A 148 9.99 13.57 -3.33
N GLY A 149 9.16 13.95 -4.32
CA GLY A 149 9.62 14.38 -5.64
C GLY A 149 10.11 13.23 -6.54
N ALA A 150 9.66 12.00 -6.27
CA ALA A 150 9.99 10.80 -7.03
C ALA A 150 8.95 10.46 -8.12
N SER A 151 7.83 11.19 -8.16
CA SER A 151 6.79 11.03 -9.19
C SER A 151 6.90 12.06 -10.31
N ALA A 152 6.34 11.74 -11.49
CA ALA A 152 6.16 12.70 -12.58
C ALA A 152 5.06 13.74 -12.29
N VAL A 153 4.19 13.48 -11.30
CA VAL A 153 3.22 14.44 -10.78
C VAL A 153 3.92 15.31 -9.73
N ALA A 154 3.93 16.62 -9.92
CA ALA A 154 4.55 17.53 -8.97
C ALA A 154 3.62 17.81 -7.76
N PRO A 155 4.15 18.01 -6.54
CA PRO A 155 3.35 18.35 -5.36
C PRO A 155 2.41 19.55 -5.55
N GLU A 156 2.81 20.53 -6.37
CA GLU A 156 2.05 21.75 -6.68
C GLU A 156 0.82 21.47 -7.56
N GLN A 157 0.78 20.32 -8.23
CA GLN A 157 -0.36 19.90 -9.04
C GLN A 157 -1.42 19.17 -8.19
N VAL A 158 -1.12 18.83 -6.94
CA VAL A 158 -2.03 18.11 -6.03
C VAL A 158 -2.66 19.08 -5.04
N ALA A 159 -3.98 19.23 -5.14
CA ALA A 159 -4.82 20.05 -4.27
C ALA A 159 -5.11 19.37 -2.91
N GLY A 160 -5.24 18.04 -2.90
CA GLY A 160 -5.49 17.26 -1.68
C GLY A 160 -5.52 15.75 -1.92
N VAL A 161 -5.22 14.98 -0.89
CA VAL A 161 -5.26 13.51 -0.88
C VAL A 161 -6.08 13.04 0.31
N ALA A 162 -7.07 12.18 0.08
CA ALA A 162 -7.93 11.63 1.11
C ALA A 162 -7.80 10.10 1.17
N LEU A 163 -7.40 9.59 2.33
CA LEU A 163 -7.16 8.17 2.58
C LEU A 163 -8.21 7.65 3.54
N LEU A 164 -9.11 6.79 3.06
CA LEU A 164 -10.13 6.14 3.89
C LEU A 164 -9.74 4.69 4.16
N ALA A 165 -9.79 4.27 5.42
CA ALA A 165 -9.43 2.90 5.81
C ALA A 165 -8.02 2.49 5.36
N ASN A 166 -7.06 3.42 5.42
CA ASN A 166 -5.70 3.22 4.90
C ASN A 166 -4.94 2.09 5.62
N PRO A 167 -4.55 1.00 4.92
CA PRO A 167 -3.69 -0.05 5.47
C PRO A 167 -2.33 0.45 5.95
N ALA A 168 -1.83 1.55 5.38
CA ALA A 168 -0.57 2.20 5.72
C ALA A 168 -0.72 3.37 6.71
N LYS A 169 -1.85 3.46 7.44
CA LYS A 169 -2.06 4.56 8.38
C LYS A 169 -0.98 4.61 9.47
N ASN A 170 -0.45 5.81 9.70
CA ASN A 170 0.47 6.13 10.79
C ASN A 170 -0.11 5.87 12.19
N GLN A 171 0.75 5.50 13.16
CA GLN A 171 0.40 5.33 14.59
C GLN A 171 0.30 6.68 15.31
N THR A 172 -0.64 7.51 14.87
CA THR A 172 -0.95 8.82 15.46
C THR A 172 -2.46 9.08 15.43
N PRO A 173 -3.02 9.84 16.39
CA PRO A 173 -4.39 10.31 16.32
C PRO A 173 -4.59 11.53 15.40
N ASP A 174 -3.50 12.06 14.81
CA ASP A 174 -3.56 13.21 13.91
C ASP A 174 -4.19 12.82 12.56
N PRO A 175 -5.23 13.55 12.09
CA PRO A 175 -5.85 13.28 10.80
C PRO A 175 -5.04 13.83 9.62
N LEU A 176 -4.02 14.64 9.86
CA LEU A 176 -3.12 15.20 8.85
C LEU A 176 -1.68 14.74 9.16
N PRO A 177 -1.23 13.63 8.58
CA PRO A 177 0.11 13.11 8.86
C PRO A 177 1.21 14.12 8.50
N GLY A 178 2.22 14.22 9.36
CA GLY A 178 3.27 15.24 9.25
C GLY A 178 2.89 16.63 9.77
N ARG A 179 1.67 16.80 10.31
CA ARG A 179 1.18 18.05 10.93
C ARG A 179 0.56 17.81 12.32
N PRO A 180 1.36 17.54 13.36
CA PRO A 180 0.85 17.21 14.69
C PRO A 180 -0.12 18.26 15.24
N GLY A 181 -1.31 17.84 15.66
CA GLY A 181 -2.36 18.70 16.22
C GLY A 181 -3.13 19.56 15.21
N GLN A 182 -2.74 19.56 13.92
CA GLN A 182 -3.49 20.25 12.87
C GLN A 182 -4.73 19.44 12.47
N ARG A 183 -5.84 20.13 12.25
CA ARG A 183 -7.13 19.52 11.83
C ARG A 183 -7.77 20.18 10.62
N THR A 184 -7.23 21.31 10.18
CA THR A 184 -7.65 22.03 8.98
C THR A 184 -6.62 21.74 7.90
N PRO A 185 -7.00 21.22 6.73
CA PRO A 185 -6.05 21.01 5.64
C PRO A 185 -5.39 22.30 5.18
N ASP A 186 -4.18 22.20 4.65
CA ASP A 186 -3.49 23.32 4.00
C ASP A 186 -4.21 23.65 2.66
N PRO A 187 -4.27 24.93 2.24
CA PRO A 187 -4.88 25.31 0.96
C PRO A 187 -4.27 24.63 -0.25
N ALA A 188 -5.06 24.48 -1.32
CA ALA A 188 -4.56 24.00 -2.60
C ALA A 188 -3.52 25.00 -3.18
N PRO A 189 -2.45 24.52 -3.83
CA PRO A 189 -1.45 25.38 -4.46
C PRO A 189 -2.07 26.38 -5.45
N GLY A 190 -1.86 27.66 -5.17
CA GLY A 190 -2.36 28.76 -6.00
C GLY A 190 -3.81 29.18 -5.70
N SER A 191 -4.43 28.65 -4.64
CA SER A 191 -5.76 29.07 -4.17
C SER A 191 -5.68 29.99 -2.94
N GLY A 192 -6.76 30.74 -2.68
CA GLY A 192 -6.90 31.58 -1.47
C GLY A 192 -7.20 30.79 -0.19
N GLY A 193 -7.72 29.56 -0.30
CA GLY A 193 -7.97 28.67 0.84
C GLY A 193 -9.13 29.08 1.76
N ALA A 194 -10.04 29.96 1.31
CA ALA A 194 -11.08 30.53 2.14
C ALA A 194 -12.13 29.47 2.55
N SER A 195 -12.50 28.61 1.61
CA SER A 195 -13.42 27.49 1.86
C SER A 195 -12.71 26.37 2.64
N VAL A 196 -11.47 26.02 2.27
CA VAL A 196 -10.68 24.99 2.98
C VAL A 196 -10.42 25.37 4.44
N ALA A 197 -10.24 26.65 4.76
CA ALA A 197 -10.09 27.12 6.13
C ALA A 197 -11.31 26.83 7.04
N GLY A 198 -12.47 26.54 6.45
CA GLY A 198 -13.68 26.10 7.16
C GLY A 198 -13.76 24.59 7.43
N VAL A 199 -12.87 23.79 6.82
CA VAL A 199 -12.88 22.33 6.95
C VAL A 199 -12.22 21.90 8.25
N GLN A 200 -12.90 21.02 9.00
CA GLN A 200 -12.37 20.45 10.24
C GLN A 200 -12.42 18.92 10.18
N LEU A 201 -11.25 18.30 10.14
CA LEU A 201 -11.10 16.85 10.21
C LEU A 201 -11.19 16.37 11.66
N ALA A 202 -11.88 15.26 11.86
CA ALA A 202 -11.95 14.59 13.15
C ALA A 202 -10.64 13.85 13.45
N PRO A 203 -10.20 13.77 14.71
CA PRO A 203 -9.11 12.88 15.10
C PRO A 203 -9.42 11.44 14.70
N VAL A 204 -8.37 10.70 14.33
CA VAL A 204 -8.44 9.28 13.99
C VAL A 204 -7.98 8.42 15.18
N PRO A 205 -8.25 7.10 15.19
CA PRO A 205 -7.66 6.22 16.19
C PRO A 205 -6.13 6.36 16.24
N GLY A 206 -5.55 6.35 17.43
CA GLY A 206 -4.10 6.53 17.63
C GLY A 206 -3.25 5.31 17.23
N THR A 207 -3.89 4.19 16.89
CA THR A 207 -3.18 3.00 16.40
C THR A 207 -2.94 3.10 14.89
N GLY A 208 -2.17 2.17 14.33
CA GLY A 208 -1.75 2.21 12.92
C GLY A 208 -2.52 1.22 12.07
N GLY A 209 -2.27 1.23 10.76
CA GLY A 209 -2.87 0.28 9.82
C GLY A 209 -2.18 -1.10 9.78
N ILE A 210 -2.86 -2.04 9.12
CA ILE A 210 -2.48 -3.45 9.04
C ILE A 210 -1.18 -3.68 8.28
N ALA A 211 -0.87 -2.85 7.28
CA ALA A 211 0.39 -2.91 6.54
C ALA A 211 1.57 -2.40 7.37
N GLY A 212 1.32 -1.66 8.46
CA GLY A 212 2.32 -1.35 9.48
C GLY A 212 3.44 -0.37 9.08
N THR A 213 3.41 0.17 7.86
CA THR A 213 4.26 1.26 7.40
C THR A 213 3.43 2.53 7.39
N GLY A 214 3.68 3.41 8.34
CA GLY A 214 3.14 4.76 8.27
C GLY A 214 3.82 5.55 7.16
N GLY A 215 3.05 6.20 6.29
CA GLY A 215 3.60 6.99 5.17
C GLY A 215 4.16 8.35 5.58
N GLU A 216 5.27 8.77 4.95
CA GLU A 216 5.78 10.15 5.01
C GLU A 216 5.46 10.91 3.72
N TYR A 217 4.56 11.89 3.78
CA TYR A 217 4.06 12.57 2.59
C TYR A 217 4.85 13.80 2.15
N GLY A 218 6.01 14.08 2.76
CA GLY A 218 6.93 15.15 2.35
C GLY A 218 6.25 16.49 2.03
N ALA A 219 6.41 16.96 0.79
CA ALA A 219 5.84 18.22 0.30
C ALA A 219 4.29 18.26 0.28
N LEU A 220 3.61 17.12 0.42
CA LEU A 220 2.16 17.02 0.55
C LEU A 220 1.69 17.02 2.01
N ALA A 221 2.58 17.08 3.01
CA ALA A 221 2.17 17.17 4.41
C ALA A 221 1.23 18.36 4.64
N GLY A 222 0.09 18.11 5.30
CA GLY A 222 -1.01 19.09 5.45
C GLY A 222 -2.05 19.07 4.32
N ARG A 223 -1.74 18.43 3.18
CA ARG A 223 -2.69 18.13 2.09
C ARG A 223 -2.97 16.64 1.93
N VAL A 224 -2.57 15.81 2.89
CA VAL A 224 -2.98 14.39 2.99
C VAL A 224 -3.79 14.20 4.26
N ALA A 225 -5.01 13.68 4.13
CA ALA A 225 -5.91 13.42 5.24
C ALA A 225 -6.18 11.92 5.42
N GLU A 226 -6.15 11.49 6.68
CA GLU A 226 -6.53 10.15 7.12
C GLU A 226 -7.96 10.17 7.67
N VAL A 227 -8.77 9.21 7.23
CA VAL A 227 -10.06 8.89 7.83
C VAL A 227 -10.08 7.41 8.16
N CYS A 228 -10.23 7.13 9.45
CA CYS A 228 -10.23 5.77 9.97
C CYS A 228 -11.34 5.61 11.01
N ALA A 229 -12.25 4.68 10.76
CA ALA A 229 -13.29 4.30 11.70
C ALA A 229 -12.68 3.46 12.84
N SER A 230 -13.08 3.74 14.08
CA SER A 230 -12.62 2.94 15.23
C SER A 230 -13.05 1.48 15.08
N GLY A 231 -12.12 0.56 15.30
CA GLY A 231 -12.35 -0.88 15.15
C GLY A 231 -12.30 -1.40 13.72
N ASP A 232 -11.94 -0.56 12.73
CA ASP A 232 -11.59 -1.00 11.39
C ASP A 232 -10.11 -1.43 11.35
N LEU A 233 -9.87 -2.73 11.41
CA LEU A 233 -8.53 -3.32 11.45
C LEU A 233 -7.66 -3.03 10.23
N ALA A 234 -8.22 -2.55 9.11
CA ALA A 234 -7.39 -2.06 8.02
C ALA A 234 -6.51 -0.89 8.50
N CYS A 235 -7.05 0.04 9.29
CA CYS A 235 -6.39 1.28 9.69
C CYS A 235 -6.26 1.47 11.22
N ASP A 236 -6.90 0.65 12.04
CA ASP A 236 -6.93 0.71 13.51
C ASP A 236 -6.56 -0.64 14.13
N ILE A 237 -5.31 -1.08 13.92
CA ILE A 237 -4.75 -2.28 14.55
C ILE A 237 -3.88 -1.95 15.77
N ALA A 238 -4.18 -2.63 16.88
CA ALA A 238 -3.44 -2.52 18.14
C ALA A 238 -1.92 -2.68 17.94
N PRO A 239 -1.08 -1.88 18.62
CA PRO A 239 0.36 -1.82 18.37
C PRO A 239 1.06 -3.18 18.59
N ASN A 240 0.70 -3.93 19.63
CA ASN A 240 1.35 -5.21 19.97
C ASN A 240 0.60 -6.42 19.39
N ALA A 241 0.36 -6.40 18.08
CA ALA A 241 -0.32 -7.45 17.33
C ALA A 241 0.49 -7.91 16.11
N ALA A 242 1.80 -8.13 16.29
CA ALA A 242 2.71 -8.48 15.19
C ALA A 242 2.26 -9.74 14.41
N VAL A 243 1.78 -10.77 15.09
CA VAL A 243 1.25 -12.00 14.46
C VAL A 243 0.01 -11.75 13.60
N VAL A 244 -0.84 -10.80 13.99
CA VAL A 244 -2.05 -10.43 13.22
C VAL A 244 -1.63 -9.73 11.93
N ARG A 245 -0.64 -8.83 12.00
CA ARG A 245 -0.06 -8.17 10.80
C ARG A 245 0.61 -9.18 9.88
N ALA A 246 1.43 -10.08 10.42
CA ALA A 246 2.08 -11.12 9.64
C ALA A 246 1.07 -12.03 8.93
N GLY A 247 0.03 -12.47 9.63
CA GLY A 247 -1.04 -13.28 9.04
C GLY A 247 -1.79 -12.54 7.92
N ALA A 248 -2.10 -11.25 8.12
CA ALA A 248 -2.73 -10.43 7.09
C ALA A 248 -1.85 -10.25 5.86
N GLY A 249 -0.54 -10.03 6.07
CA GLY A 249 0.43 -9.89 5.00
C GLY A 249 0.58 -11.17 4.15
N LEU A 250 0.70 -12.32 4.80
CA LEU A 250 0.73 -13.62 4.12
C LEU A 250 -0.55 -13.88 3.31
N LEU A 251 -1.71 -13.52 3.83
CA LEU A 251 -2.98 -13.62 3.11
C LEU A 251 -3.05 -12.66 1.92
N ALA A 252 -2.45 -11.48 2.04
CA ALA A 252 -2.40 -10.50 0.97
C ALA A 252 -1.51 -10.94 -0.21
N GLY A 253 -0.44 -11.70 0.05
CA GLY A 253 0.44 -12.26 -0.98
C GLY A 253 -0.06 -13.58 -1.62
N ALA A 254 -1.12 -14.18 -1.09
CA ALA A 254 -1.57 -15.50 -1.53
C ALA A 254 -2.58 -15.45 -2.69
N ASP A 255 -2.48 -16.42 -3.60
CA ASP A 255 -3.57 -16.81 -4.49
C ASP A 255 -4.53 -17.72 -3.72
N LEU A 256 -5.76 -17.26 -3.51
CA LEU A 256 -6.82 -17.88 -2.70
C LEU A 256 -7.95 -18.47 -3.56
N HIS A 257 -7.78 -18.55 -4.88
CA HIS A 257 -8.82 -18.98 -5.82
C HIS A 257 -9.11 -20.50 -5.77
N ASP A 258 -8.13 -21.32 -5.35
CA ASP A 258 -8.23 -22.78 -5.16
C ASP A 258 -7.51 -23.19 -3.86
N PRO A 259 -8.10 -24.05 -2.98
CA PRO A 259 -7.44 -24.52 -1.77
C PRO A 259 -6.05 -25.19 -1.96
N LEU A 260 -5.77 -25.81 -3.11
CA LEU A 260 -4.44 -26.36 -3.42
C LEU A 260 -3.45 -25.27 -3.86
N ALA A 261 -3.93 -24.27 -4.63
CA ALA A 261 -3.14 -23.10 -4.99
C ALA A 261 -2.83 -22.23 -3.77
N ALA A 262 -3.81 -22.07 -2.86
CA ALA A 262 -3.68 -21.36 -1.59
C ALA A 262 -2.62 -21.98 -0.68
N ALA A 263 -2.58 -23.30 -0.55
CA ALA A 263 -1.55 -23.97 0.26
C ALA A 263 -0.14 -23.77 -0.35
N GLY A 264 -0.02 -23.80 -1.68
CA GLY A 264 1.24 -23.57 -2.39
C GLY A 264 1.71 -22.11 -2.31
N SER A 265 0.82 -21.16 -2.53
CA SER A 265 1.10 -19.72 -2.51
C SER A 265 1.40 -19.22 -1.10
N LEU A 266 0.66 -19.69 -0.08
CA LEU A 266 1.00 -19.43 1.33
C LEU A 266 2.34 -20.05 1.72
N GLY A 267 2.67 -21.23 1.19
CA GLY A 267 3.96 -21.88 1.40
C GLY A 267 5.12 -21.11 0.76
N ALA A 268 4.92 -20.55 -0.44
CA ALA A 268 5.88 -19.69 -1.11
C ALA A 268 6.05 -18.36 -0.37
N ALA A 269 4.96 -17.64 -0.08
CA ALA A 269 4.99 -16.39 0.67
C ALA A 269 5.64 -16.54 2.05
N TRP A 270 5.39 -17.66 2.74
CA TRP A 270 6.07 -17.99 4.00
C TRP A 270 7.57 -18.24 3.80
N SER A 271 7.95 -18.95 2.74
CA SER A 271 9.36 -19.22 2.43
C SER A 271 10.12 -17.95 2.09
N ASP A 272 9.50 -17.04 1.35
CA ASP A 272 10.06 -15.73 0.99
C ASP A 272 10.18 -14.84 2.22
N THR A 273 9.14 -14.80 3.06
CA THR A 273 9.17 -14.11 4.37
C THR A 273 10.33 -14.62 5.24
N VAL A 274 10.53 -15.94 5.32
CA VAL A 274 11.63 -16.53 6.09
C VAL A 274 13.00 -16.17 5.49
N ALA A 275 13.12 -16.16 4.16
CA ALA A 275 14.35 -15.78 3.47
C ALA A 275 14.71 -14.31 3.70
N GLU A 276 13.73 -13.40 3.60
CA GLU A 276 13.90 -11.96 3.83
C GLU A 276 14.26 -11.65 5.28
N VAL A 277 13.52 -12.21 6.25
CA VAL A 277 13.84 -12.07 7.68
C VAL A 277 15.26 -12.57 7.99
N THR A 278 15.68 -13.66 7.35
CA THR A 278 17.05 -14.20 7.52
C THR A 278 18.09 -13.24 6.95
N ALA A 279 17.83 -12.65 5.79
CA ALA A 279 18.73 -11.68 5.16
C ALA A 279 18.88 -10.42 6.02
N GLU A 280 17.77 -9.82 6.45
CA GLU A 280 17.79 -8.62 7.29
C GLU A 280 18.50 -8.85 8.64
N VAL A 281 18.26 -9.99 9.31
CA VAL A 281 18.94 -10.30 10.58
C VAL A 281 20.46 -10.35 10.39
N VAL A 282 20.94 -10.97 9.31
CA VAL A 282 22.38 -11.08 9.04
C VAL A 282 23.00 -9.73 8.66
N LEU A 283 22.29 -8.95 7.85
CA LEU A 283 22.82 -7.70 7.33
C LEU A 283 22.75 -6.58 8.37
N ASP A 284 21.64 -6.45 9.08
CA ASP A 284 21.31 -5.26 9.88
C ASP A 284 21.53 -5.45 11.39
N ASP A 285 21.33 -6.66 11.92
CA ASP A 285 21.40 -6.89 13.38
C ASP A 285 22.74 -7.47 13.83
N VAL A 286 23.45 -8.15 12.93
CA VAL A 286 24.77 -8.71 13.22
C VAL A 286 25.85 -7.71 12.83
N SER A 287 26.52 -7.17 13.85
CA SER A 287 27.64 -6.25 13.67
C SER A 287 28.96 -6.93 14.04
N VAL A 288 30.00 -6.63 13.26
CA VAL A 288 31.37 -7.10 13.53
C VAL A 288 32.25 -5.88 13.73
N VAL A 289 32.52 -5.54 14.99
CA VAL A 289 33.30 -4.34 15.36
C VAL A 289 34.43 -4.75 16.31
N GLY A 290 35.67 -4.37 15.97
CA GLY A 290 36.83 -4.59 16.84
C GLY A 290 37.13 -6.05 17.18
N GLY A 291 36.74 -7.01 16.32
CA GLY A 291 36.92 -8.45 16.56
C GLY A 291 35.89 -9.05 17.51
N GLN A 292 34.74 -8.40 17.71
CA GLN A 292 33.59 -8.94 18.43
C GLN A 292 32.40 -9.05 17.48
N VAL A 293 31.58 -10.09 17.68
CA VAL A 293 30.28 -10.26 17.04
C VAL A 293 29.21 -9.84 18.03
N ASP A 294 28.40 -8.88 17.64
CA ASP A 294 27.27 -8.40 18.43
C ASP A 294 25.99 -8.56 17.63
N TYR A 295 25.01 -9.21 18.26
CA TYR A 295 23.62 -9.21 17.81
C TYR A 295 22.86 -8.10 18.52
N ILE A 296 22.60 -7.00 17.81
CA ILE A 296 21.92 -5.80 18.31
C ILE A 296 20.68 -5.59 17.43
N PRO A 297 19.56 -6.26 17.76
CA PRO A 297 18.35 -6.17 16.95
C PRO A 297 17.79 -4.75 16.93
N GLN A 298 17.61 -4.18 15.74
CA GLN A 298 16.88 -2.91 15.56
C GLN A 298 15.37 -3.11 15.67
N GLN A 299 14.90 -4.33 15.43
CA GLN A 299 13.50 -4.76 15.55
C GLN A 299 13.44 -6.17 16.14
N SER A 300 12.31 -6.53 16.73
CA SER A 300 12.10 -7.91 17.17
C SER A 300 11.88 -8.87 16.00
N ILE A 301 12.10 -10.17 16.22
CA ILE A 301 11.85 -11.20 15.20
C ILE A 301 10.38 -11.20 14.74
N SER A 302 9.43 -10.99 15.67
CA SER A 302 8.01 -10.92 15.33
C SER A 302 7.67 -9.69 14.48
N GLN A 303 8.32 -8.56 14.73
CA GLN A 303 8.17 -7.35 13.91
C GLN A 303 8.77 -7.55 12.52
N ARG A 304 9.94 -8.20 12.41
CA ARG A 304 10.57 -8.55 11.12
C ARG A 304 9.71 -9.49 10.29
N VAL A 305 9.18 -10.56 10.90
CA VAL A 305 8.23 -11.47 10.22
C VAL A 305 6.98 -10.71 9.76
N ALA A 306 6.48 -9.78 10.58
CA ALA A 306 5.35 -8.94 10.18
C ALA A 306 5.70 -7.94 9.07
N GLN A 307 6.94 -7.46 9.01
CA GLN A 307 7.45 -6.56 7.98
C GLN A 307 7.70 -7.28 6.66
N ALA A 308 8.39 -8.42 6.66
CA ALA A 308 8.65 -9.23 5.47
C ALA A 308 7.37 -9.86 4.90
N ALA A 309 6.35 -10.08 5.73
CA ALA A 309 5.04 -10.51 5.24
C ALA A 309 4.24 -9.38 4.57
N ARG A 310 4.69 -8.11 4.60
CA ARG A 310 3.91 -6.98 4.06
C ARG A 310 3.69 -7.11 2.54
N PRO A 311 2.49 -6.74 2.05
CA PRO A 311 2.26 -6.66 0.61
C PRO A 311 2.98 -5.44 0.01
N GLY A 312 3.75 -5.64 -1.07
CA GLY A 312 4.30 -4.56 -1.89
C GLY A 312 5.75 -4.14 -1.64
N VAL A 313 6.59 -5.02 -1.09
CA VAL A 313 8.06 -4.87 -1.14
C VAL A 313 8.59 -5.57 -2.39
N ASP A 314 9.57 -4.97 -3.05
CA ASP A 314 10.22 -5.48 -4.27
C ASP A 314 10.55 -6.98 -4.17
N GLU A 315 10.42 -7.72 -5.28
CA GLU A 315 10.90 -9.10 -5.37
C GLU A 315 12.33 -9.22 -4.81
N TYR A 316 12.57 -10.22 -3.95
CA TYR A 316 13.90 -10.54 -3.41
C TYR A 316 14.96 -10.54 -4.52
N GLU A 317 15.76 -9.48 -4.60
CA GLU A 317 16.81 -9.37 -5.61
C GLU A 317 17.95 -10.38 -5.28
N PRO A 318 18.44 -11.16 -6.25
CA PRO A 318 19.59 -12.06 -6.08
C PRO A 318 20.87 -11.39 -5.54
N ALA A 319 20.93 -10.06 -5.58
CA ALA A 319 22.02 -9.24 -5.05
C ALA A 319 22.24 -9.40 -3.52
N HIS A 320 21.23 -9.80 -2.75
CA HIS A 320 21.36 -10.02 -1.29
C HIS A 320 22.13 -11.29 -0.91
N GLY A 321 22.11 -12.34 -1.75
CA GLY A 321 22.72 -13.63 -1.41
C GLY A 321 24.24 -13.57 -1.22
N GLN A 322 24.92 -12.75 -2.02
CA GLN A 322 26.37 -12.56 -1.93
C GLN A 322 26.74 -11.75 -0.67
N ALA A 323 26.01 -10.68 -0.39
CA ALA A 323 26.23 -9.83 0.80
C ALA A 323 26.00 -10.60 2.10
N VAL A 324 24.95 -11.43 2.15
CA VAL A 324 24.68 -12.34 3.27
C VAL A 324 25.80 -13.37 3.43
N ALA A 325 26.27 -13.99 2.34
CA ALA A 325 27.37 -14.94 2.38
C ALA A 325 28.69 -14.30 2.87
N ASP A 326 29.00 -13.10 2.42
CA ASP A 326 30.19 -12.35 2.83
C ASP A 326 30.12 -11.99 4.32
N LYS A 327 28.95 -11.55 4.80
CA LYS A 327 28.72 -11.22 6.22
C LYS A 327 28.79 -12.46 7.12
N ILE A 328 28.23 -13.60 6.69
CA ILE A 328 28.33 -14.90 7.38
C ILE A 328 29.79 -15.36 7.47
N SER A 329 30.55 -15.22 6.38
CA SER A 329 31.98 -15.55 6.35
C SER A 329 32.78 -14.70 7.35
N GLN A 330 32.50 -13.40 7.40
CA GLN A 330 33.11 -12.47 8.35
C GLN A 330 32.80 -12.84 9.81
N VAL A 331 31.54 -13.13 10.13
CA VAL A 331 31.10 -13.57 11.47
C VAL A 331 31.76 -14.88 11.85
N GLY A 332 31.80 -15.84 10.92
CA GLY A 332 32.45 -17.14 11.12
C GLY A 332 33.94 -17.01 11.44
N ALA A 333 34.64 -16.09 10.78
CA ALA A 333 36.05 -15.82 11.06
C ALA A 333 36.30 -15.26 12.48
N VAL A 334 35.41 -14.40 12.98
CA VAL A 334 35.53 -13.82 14.32
C VAL A 334 35.17 -14.82 15.42
N ILE A 335 34.11 -15.61 15.23
CA ILE A 335 33.75 -16.70 16.15
C ILE A 335 34.84 -17.78 16.19
N ALA A 336 35.47 -18.09 15.05
CA ALA A 336 36.58 -19.03 15.01
C ALA A 336 37.83 -18.51 15.75
N ALA A 337 38.02 -17.20 15.82
CA ALA A 337 39.14 -16.57 16.52
C ALA A 337 38.95 -16.54 18.05
N ASP A 338 37.70 -16.46 18.54
CA ASP A 338 37.38 -16.46 19.98
C ASP A 338 36.02 -17.16 20.27
N PRO A 339 35.97 -18.50 20.17
CA PRO A 339 34.70 -19.22 20.31
C PRO A 339 34.16 -19.17 21.75
N LEU A 340 35.05 -19.08 22.75
CA LEU A 340 34.66 -19.11 24.18
C LEU A 340 34.11 -17.75 24.66
N GLY A 341 34.56 -16.63 24.08
CA GLY A 341 34.02 -15.31 24.37
C GLY A 341 32.78 -14.95 23.54
N GLN A 342 32.76 -15.32 22.25
CA GLN A 342 31.72 -14.87 21.33
C GLN A 342 30.42 -15.70 21.43
N VAL A 343 30.52 -17.03 21.54
CA VAL A 343 29.33 -17.90 21.49
C VAL A 343 28.35 -17.65 22.65
N PRO A 344 28.78 -17.58 23.93
CA PRO A 344 27.85 -17.32 25.03
C PRO A 344 27.19 -15.93 24.97
N ARG A 345 27.91 -14.93 24.45
CA ARG A 345 27.43 -13.54 24.30
C ARG A 345 26.31 -13.45 23.27
N VAL A 346 26.54 -13.98 22.06
CA VAL A 346 25.54 -13.99 20.98
C VAL A 346 24.32 -14.82 21.39
N VAL A 347 24.52 -15.97 22.05
CA VAL A 347 23.40 -16.79 22.58
C VAL A 347 22.56 -16.02 23.60
N GLY A 348 23.19 -15.27 24.51
CA GLY A 348 22.48 -14.42 25.47
C GLY A 348 21.65 -13.32 24.79
N GLN A 349 22.21 -12.67 23.75
CA GLN A 349 21.52 -11.66 22.96
C GLN A 349 20.32 -12.25 22.18
N VAL A 350 20.47 -13.46 21.62
CA VAL A 350 19.38 -14.18 20.93
C VAL A 350 18.27 -14.60 21.89
N ILE A 351 18.61 -15.10 23.09
CA ILE A 351 17.61 -15.47 24.11
C ILE A 351 16.81 -14.23 24.56
N ALA A 352 17.46 -13.08 24.72
CA ALA A 352 16.78 -11.83 25.03
C ALA A 352 15.78 -11.42 23.93
N ALA A 353 16.16 -11.58 22.66
CA ALA A 353 15.27 -11.30 21.52
C ALA A 353 14.07 -12.26 21.43
N ILE A 354 14.24 -13.53 21.78
CA ILE A 354 13.12 -14.51 21.87
C ILE A 354 12.11 -14.10 22.95
N GLY A 355 12.57 -13.50 24.06
CA GLY A 355 11.70 -12.98 25.11
C GLY A 355 10.76 -11.87 24.65
N GLN A 356 11.14 -11.13 23.59
CA GLN A 356 10.38 -10.01 23.05
C GLN A 356 9.10 -10.45 22.30
N ILE A 357 9.06 -11.69 21.80
CA ILE A 357 7.91 -12.26 21.07
C ILE A 357 6.61 -12.17 21.88
N GLY A 358 6.67 -12.40 23.20
CA GLY A 358 5.51 -12.28 24.07
C GLY A 358 5.02 -10.84 24.23
N ALA A 359 5.93 -9.87 24.26
CA ALA A 359 5.61 -8.45 24.37
C ALA A 359 5.01 -7.92 23.06
N ASP A 360 5.55 -8.31 21.91
CA ASP A 360 5.10 -7.85 20.59
C ASP A 360 3.71 -8.35 20.18
N ASN A 361 3.19 -9.33 20.92
CA ASN A 361 1.89 -9.99 20.68
C ASN A 361 0.95 -9.91 21.88
N ALA A 362 1.25 -9.05 22.86
CA ALA A 362 0.44 -8.90 24.06
C ALA A 362 -1.02 -8.52 23.74
N ASP A 363 -1.25 -7.75 22.68
CA ASP A 363 -2.59 -7.34 22.25
C ASP A 363 -3.31 -8.45 21.46
N ALA A 364 -2.60 -9.40 20.85
CA ALA A 364 -3.19 -10.49 20.06
C ALA A 364 -4.02 -11.48 20.91
N VAL A 365 -3.76 -11.54 22.22
CA VAL A 365 -4.53 -12.35 23.18
C VAL A 365 -5.55 -11.53 23.98
N ASN A 366 -5.67 -10.23 23.69
CA ASN A 366 -6.62 -9.34 24.36
C ASN A 366 -8.06 -9.61 23.84
N PRO A 367 -9.03 -9.91 24.72
CA PRO A 367 -10.42 -10.14 24.31
C PRO A 367 -11.06 -8.99 23.54
N ALA A 368 -10.65 -7.74 23.79
CA ALA A 368 -11.13 -6.58 23.06
C ALA A 368 -10.65 -6.57 21.59
N VAL A 369 -9.39 -6.94 21.36
CA VAL A 369 -8.78 -7.06 20.03
C VAL A 369 -9.37 -8.25 19.27
N ILE A 370 -9.61 -9.37 19.97
CA ILE A 370 -10.36 -10.50 19.41
C ILE A 370 -11.78 -10.07 19.00
N GLY A 371 -12.44 -9.22 19.80
CA GLY A 371 -13.73 -8.62 19.47
C GLY A 371 -13.69 -7.77 18.19
N GLN A 372 -12.63 -6.99 17.98
CA GLN A 372 -12.46 -6.16 16.77
C GLN A 372 -12.46 -7.00 15.49
N LEU A 373 -11.89 -8.21 15.49
CA LEU A 373 -11.92 -9.11 14.32
C LEU A 373 -13.35 -9.43 13.85
N PHE A 374 -14.32 -9.49 14.76
CA PHE A 374 -15.72 -9.76 14.44
C PHE A 374 -16.48 -8.51 13.99
N THR A 375 -16.10 -7.32 14.47
CA THR A 375 -16.78 -6.07 14.13
C THR A 375 -16.15 -5.36 12.93
N THR A 376 -14.93 -5.72 12.55
CA THR A 376 -14.19 -5.08 11.46
C THR A 376 -14.97 -5.00 10.15
N PRO A 377 -15.72 -6.02 9.69
CA PRO A 377 -16.41 -5.91 8.40
C PRO A 377 -17.47 -4.80 8.40
N LEU A 378 -18.15 -4.59 9.53
CA LEU A 378 -19.16 -3.54 9.70
C LEU A 378 -18.52 -2.14 9.82
N ALA A 379 -17.40 -2.03 10.53
CA ALA A 379 -16.65 -0.78 10.62
C ALA A 379 -16.06 -0.39 9.25
N HIS A 380 -15.46 -1.37 8.57
CA HIS A 380 -14.80 -1.19 7.27
C HIS A 380 -15.79 -0.78 6.18
N THR A 381 -16.90 -1.50 6.01
CA THR A 381 -17.89 -1.19 4.96
C THR A 381 -18.83 -0.03 5.29
N GLY A 382 -18.78 0.47 6.53
CA GLY A 382 -19.74 1.42 7.08
C GLY A 382 -19.47 2.90 6.81
N TYR A 383 -18.37 3.27 6.13
CA TYR A 383 -17.89 4.66 6.12
C TYR A 383 -18.92 5.66 5.60
N ALA A 384 -19.56 5.37 4.46
CA ALA A 384 -20.61 6.25 3.92
C ALA A 384 -21.88 6.21 4.80
N ALA A 385 -22.33 5.03 5.22
CA ALA A 385 -23.57 4.87 5.97
C ALA A 385 -23.51 5.46 7.40
N GLN A 386 -22.31 5.55 7.97
CA GLN A 386 -22.07 6.06 9.33
C GLN A 386 -21.53 7.50 9.33
N GLY A 387 -21.44 8.14 8.16
CA GLY A 387 -21.02 9.54 8.01
C GLY A 387 -19.51 9.77 8.13
N HIS A 388 -18.69 8.71 8.20
CA HIS A 388 -17.24 8.85 8.29
C HIS A 388 -16.61 9.47 7.04
N SER A 389 -17.27 9.40 5.88
CA SER A 389 -16.79 10.02 4.64
C SER A 389 -17.23 11.49 4.45
N GLU A 390 -18.11 12.03 5.32
CA GLU A 390 -18.58 13.42 5.21
C GLU A 390 -17.46 14.47 5.27
N PRO A 391 -16.43 14.35 6.15
CA PRO A 391 -15.34 15.31 6.19
C PRO A 391 -14.54 15.38 4.89
N ILE A 392 -14.41 14.25 4.18
CA ILE A 392 -13.71 14.20 2.89
C ILE A 392 -14.54 14.88 1.82
N ARG A 393 -15.85 14.60 1.77
CA ARG A 393 -16.74 15.31 0.85
C ARG A 393 -16.67 16.82 1.07
N ALA A 394 -16.80 17.27 2.33
CA ALA A 394 -16.73 18.70 2.66
C ALA A 394 -15.39 19.32 2.25
N TRP A 395 -14.29 18.57 2.33
CA TRP A 395 -13.00 19.04 1.87
C TRP A 395 -12.90 19.13 0.34
N VAL A 396 -13.39 18.13 -0.39
CA VAL A 396 -13.40 18.18 -1.87
C VAL A 396 -14.30 19.31 -2.37
N ASP A 397 -15.48 19.51 -1.77
CA ASP A 397 -16.37 20.64 -2.05
C ASP A 397 -15.63 21.98 -1.82
N ALA A 398 -14.91 22.10 -0.70
CA ALA A 398 -14.13 23.29 -0.38
C ALA A 398 -12.96 23.55 -1.35
N LEU A 399 -12.27 22.49 -1.81
CA LEU A 399 -11.23 22.61 -2.83
C LEU A 399 -11.80 23.09 -4.16
N ALA A 400 -12.99 22.60 -4.54
CA ALA A 400 -13.67 23.04 -5.75
C ALA A 400 -14.05 24.54 -5.69
N ASP A 401 -14.55 25.01 -4.56
CA ASP A 401 -14.88 26.42 -4.35
C ASP A 401 -13.63 27.32 -4.40
N ASP A 402 -12.55 26.92 -3.73
CA ASP A 402 -11.31 27.70 -3.67
C ASP A 402 -10.55 27.73 -4.99
N LEU A 403 -10.69 26.71 -5.86
CA LEU A 403 -10.04 26.67 -7.17
C LEU A 403 -10.87 27.35 -8.27
N SER A 404 -12.20 27.40 -8.12
CA SER A 404 -13.08 28.12 -9.05
C SER A 404 -13.06 29.64 -8.86
N THR A 405 -12.52 30.12 -7.73
CA THR A 405 -12.47 31.54 -7.37
C THR A 405 -11.00 32.01 -7.22
N PRO A 406 -10.40 32.64 -8.26
CA PRO A 406 -8.99 33.02 -8.26
C PRO A 406 -8.62 34.16 -7.31
#